data_AF-A0A448YSD1-F1
#
_entry.id   AF-A0A448YSD1-F1
#
_cell.length_a   1.000
_cell.length_b   1.000
_cell.length_c   1.000
_cell.angle_alpha   90.00
_cell.angle_beta   90.00
_cell.angle_gamma   90.00
#
_symmetry.space_group_name_H-M   'P 1'
#
loop_
_entity.id
_entity.type
_entity.pdbx_description
1 polymer ?
#
loop_
_entity_poly.entity_id
_entity_poly.type
_entity_poly.pdbx_seq_one_letter_code
_entity_poly.pdbx_strand_id
1 'polypeptide(L)'
;MTDAARLDHVRRIADQFINFFNTGLDYAQSRNPLIEKSETGSRQLKNNYDWWKDMGMLEFLANYGRFIRVNQMLARDSIKNRLDSEQGIGFNEFTYQVLQAYDFYYLNQHFGVDVQVGGNDQYGNIVAGIDFISRLVRQDSTKEQSCYGLTVPLLTTASGVKFGKSAGNAIFIDPELTPSYQIYQFMYRTEDEDVQRFLYKFSMLPLSVIDRVVETHNSNKKDRFGQRVLAMEMCDLIHGDGEGYDNNVVSKTLYSKDSDTEFNSEDILRAFKKQNMVTPLTRKQLGESTVPQLLYLLSNGSHSKSEFRRKIQGNAVYLGRKKDDKIESVDTIIEPERLIDGKLLLLRAGKEYYIAELVD
;
A
#
# COMPACT_ATOMS: atom_id res chain seq x y z
N MET A 1 6.35 5.73 25.67
CA MET A 1 4.99 5.70 25.09
C MET A 1 4.02 5.47 26.24
N THR A 2 2.96 6.25 26.37
CA THR A 2 1.94 6.01 27.41
C THR A 2 1.14 4.75 27.05
N ASP A 3 0.55 4.08 28.03
CA ASP A 3 -0.30 2.90 27.75
C ASP A 3 -1.47 3.25 26.83
N ALA A 4 -2.03 4.46 26.98
CA ALA A 4 -3.07 4.97 26.09
C ALA A 4 -2.61 5.05 24.62
N ALA A 5 -1.40 5.59 24.38
CA ALA A 5 -0.84 5.66 23.02
C ALA A 5 -0.54 4.27 22.45
N ARG A 6 -0.08 3.33 23.28
CA ARG A 6 0.15 1.94 22.86
C ARG A 6 -1.17 1.27 22.45
N LEU A 7 -2.23 1.41 23.25
CA LEU A 7 -3.54 0.83 22.96
C LEU A 7 -4.16 1.45 21.70
N ASP A 8 -3.99 2.76 21.50
CA ASP A 8 -4.41 3.43 20.26
C ASP A 8 -3.69 2.84 19.05
N HIS A 9 -2.37 2.67 19.10
CA HIS A 9 -1.61 2.06 18.01
C HIS A 9 -2.05 0.62 17.72
N VAL A 10 -2.28 -0.20 18.76
CA VAL A 10 -2.78 -1.58 18.59
C VAL A 10 -4.14 -1.56 17.90
N ARG A 11 -5.05 -0.67 18.30
CA ARG A 11 -6.35 -0.52 17.67
C ARG A 11 -6.23 -0.10 16.21
N ARG A 12 -5.42 0.92 15.90
CA ARG A 12 -5.23 1.40 14.52
C ARG A 12 -4.68 0.29 13.60
N ILE A 13 -3.69 -0.47 14.08
CA ILE A 13 -3.15 -1.61 13.33
C ILE A 13 -4.23 -2.68 13.12
N ALA A 14 -5.00 -3.00 14.15
CA ALA A 14 -6.11 -3.95 14.05
C ALA A 14 -7.15 -3.52 13.00
N ASP A 15 -7.57 -2.26 13.04
CA ASP A 15 -8.54 -1.68 12.12
C ASP A 15 -7.99 -1.70 10.68
N GLN A 16 -6.70 -1.40 10.47
CA GLN A 16 -6.06 -1.52 9.16
C GLN A 16 -6.11 -2.95 8.60
N PHE A 17 -5.81 -3.98 9.41
CA PHE A 17 -5.91 -5.38 8.96
C PHE A 17 -7.36 -5.76 8.61
N ILE A 18 -8.31 -5.39 9.46
CA ILE A 18 -9.74 -5.67 9.24
C ILE A 18 -10.21 -5.02 7.94
N ASN A 19 -9.86 -3.75 7.73
CA ASN A 19 -10.20 -3.02 6.52
C ASN A 19 -9.55 -3.63 5.29
N PHE A 20 -8.25 -3.96 5.33
CA PHE A 20 -7.56 -4.62 4.22
C PHE A 20 -8.25 -5.92 3.80
N PHE A 21 -8.66 -6.78 4.74
CA PHE A 21 -9.35 -8.02 4.38
C PHE A 21 -10.79 -7.78 3.88
N ASN A 22 -11.49 -6.75 4.36
CA ASN A 22 -12.80 -6.37 3.83
C ASN A 22 -12.68 -5.90 2.38
N THR A 23 -11.82 -4.92 2.16
CA THR A 23 -11.51 -4.36 0.85
C THR A 23 -11.05 -5.45 -0.11
N GLY A 24 -10.12 -6.30 0.33
CA GLY A 24 -9.58 -7.39 -0.48
C GLY A 24 -10.63 -8.42 -0.88
N LEU A 25 -11.66 -8.66 -0.06
CA LEU A 25 -12.76 -9.55 -0.43
C LEU A 25 -13.65 -8.92 -1.51
N ASP A 26 -14.07 -7.67 -1.31
CA ASP A 26 -14.88 -6.97 -2.30
C ASP A 26 -14.12 -6.83 -3.64
N TYR A 27 -12.82 -6.54 -3.58
CA TYR A 27 -11.91 -6.55 -4.74
C TYR A 27 -11.83 -7.93 -5.42
N ALA A 28 -11.61 -9.00 -4.65
CA ALA A 28 -11.51 -10.35 -5.22
C ALA A 28 -12.80 -10.74 -5.96
N GLN A 29 -13.95 -10.33 -5.44
CA GLN A 29 -15.25 -10.59 -6.05
C GLN A 29 -15.50 -9.76 -7.30
N SER A 30 -15.04 -8.51 -7.34
CA SER A 30 -15.14 -7.68 -8.54
C SER A 30 -14.29 -8.23 -9.69
N ARG A 31 -13.19 -8.94 -9.39
CA ARG A 31 -12.33 -9.60 -10.39
C ARG A 31 -12.76 -11.02 -10.75
N ASN A 32 -13.40 -11.73 -9.82
CA ASN A 32 -13.93 -13.07 -10.05
C ASN A 32 -15.32 -13.23 -9.41
N PRO A 33 -16.40 -13.01 -10.18
CA PRO A 33 -17.77 -13.14 -9.70
C PRO A 33 -18.16 -14.54 -9.22
N LEU A 34 -17.33 -15.56 -9.50
CA LEU A 34 -17.55 -16.93 -9.01
C LEU A 34 -17.18 -17.09 -7.52
N ILE A 35 -16.51 -16.11 -6.92
CA ILE A 35 -16.20 -16.13 -5.49
C ILE A 35 -17.45 -15.67 -4.73
N GLU A 36 -18.28 -16.61 -4.28
CA GLU A 36 -19.47 -16.27 -3.48
C GLU A 36 -19.09 -15.83 -2.06
N LYS A 37 -19.76 -14.79 -1.50
CA LYS A 37 -19.52 -14.36 -0.11
C LYS A 37 -19.79 -15.49 0.90
N SER A 38 -20.77 -16.36 0.61
CA SER A 38 -21.14 -17.53 1.40
C SER A 38 -20.04 -18.59 1.51
N GLU A 39 -19.13 -18.65 0.54
CA GLU A 39 -18.02 -19.60 0.51
C GLU A 39 -16.76 -19.07 1.22
N THR A 40 -16.80 -17.84 1.73
CA THR A 40 -15.68 -17.24 2.44
C THR A 40 -15.62 -17.75 3.88
N GLY A 41 -14.44 -18.20 4.31
CA GLY A 41 -14.22 -18.62 5.70
C GLY A 41 -14.35 -17.46 6.69
N SER A 42 -14.45 -17.77 7.99
CA SER A 42 -14.44 -16.75 9.05
C SER A 42 -13.00 -16.31 9.36
N ARG A 43 -12.81 -15.03 9.70
CA ARG A 43 -11.52 -14.50 10.18
C ARG A 43 -11.61 -14.08 11.65
N GLN A 44 -10.51 -14.23 12.38
CA GLN A 44 -10.40 -13.74 13.75
C GLN A 44 -9.06 -13.02 13.94
N LEU A 45 -9.11 -11.81 14.49
CA LEU A 45 -7.91 -11.12 14.93
C LEU A 45 -7.59 -11.52 16.37
N LYS A 46 -6.34 -11.88 16.65
CA LYS A 46 -5.85 -12.24 17.99
C LYS A 46 -4.61 -11.44 18.32
N ASN A 47 -4.44 -11.12 19.60
CA ASN A 47 -3.25 -10.48 20.12
C ASN A 47 -2.57 -11.43 21.11
N ASN A 48 -1.29 -11.75 20.87
CA ASN A 48 -0.56 -12.67 21.74
C ASN A 48 -0.37 -12.14 23.17
N TYR A 49 -0.52 -10.83 23.36
CA TYR A 49 -0.64 -10.25 24.69
C TYR A 49 -1.71 -10.94 25.55
N ASP A 50 -2.80 -11.43 24.95
CA ASP A 50 -3.93 -12.02 25.68
C ASP A 50 -3.54 -13.28 26.47
N TRP A 51 -2.60 -14.09 25.99
CA TRP A 51 -2.09 -15.26 26.70
C TRP A 51 -0.75 -15.02 27.38
N TRP A 52 0.05 -14.05 26.92
CA TRP A 52 1.32 -13.74 27.56
C TRP A 52 1.19 -12.88 28.82
N LYS A 53 0.18 -12.01 28.91
CA LYS A 53 0.05 -11.06 30.04
C LYS A 53 -0.07 -11.74 31.41
N ASP A 54 -0.65 -12.95 31.44
CA ASP A 54 -0.89 -13.73 32.65
C ASP A 54 0.13 -14.88 32.81
N MET A 55 0.97 -15.13 31.80
CA MET A 55 1.94 -16.23 31.81
C MET A 55 3.20 -15.84 32.61
N GLY A 56 3.36 -16.45 33.78
CA GLY A 56 4.56 -16.27 34.60
C GLY A 56 5.78 -16.95 33.97
N MET A 57 6.97 -16.33 34.08
CA MET A 57 8.20 -16.94 33.54
C MET A 57 8.51 -18.31 34.15
N LEU A 58 8.35 -18.46 35.46
CA LEU A 58 8.59 -19.74 36.15
C LEU A 58 7.56 -20.80 35.75
N GLU A 59 6.31 -20.40 35.59
CA GLU A 59 5.23 -21.27 35.10
C GLU A 59 5.54 -21.74 33.67
N PHE A 60 5.91 -20.81 32.79
CA PHE A 60 6.29 -21.14 31.42
C PHE A 60 7.45 -22.13 31.37
N LEU A 61 8.51 -21.90 32.13
CA LEU A 61 9.67 -22.79 32.18
C LEU A 61 9.31 -24.17 32.76
N ALA A 62 8.50 -24.23 33.81
CA ALA A 62 8.06 -25.48 34.43
C ALA A 62 7.23 -26.33 33.47
N ASN A 63 6.28 -25.70 32.75
CA ASN A 63 5.35 -26.40 31.87
C ASN A 63 5.94 -26.70 30.49
N TYR A 64 6.70 -25.76 29.93
CA TYR A 64 7.11 -25.78 28.52
C TYR A 64 8.62 -25.83 28.30
N GLY A 65 9.43 -25.47 29.31
CA GLY A 65 10.88 -25.32 29.18
C GLY A 65 11.59 -26.56 28.65
N ARG A 66 11.18 -27.76 29.08
CA ARG A 66 11.76 -29.04 28.64
C ARG A 66 11.58 -29.35 27.16
N PHE A 67 10.64 -28.68 26.48
CA PHE A 67 10.37 -28.88 25.05
C PHE A 67 11.18 -27.91 24.17
N ILE A 68 11.81 -26.91 24.78
CA ILE A 68 12.68 -25.94 24.11
C ILE A 68 14.08 -26.53 24.01
N ARG A 69 14.55 -26.81 22.80
CA ARG A 69 15.89 -27.35 22.57
C ARG A 69 16.86 -26.28 22.13
N VAL A 70 17.56 -25.71 23.10
CA VAL A 70 18.55 -24.64 22.91
C VAL A 70 19.54 -24.97 21.78
N ASN A 71 20.14 -26.17 21.77
CA ASN A 71 21.12 -26.55 20.74
C ASN A 71 20.57 -26.46 19.31
N GLN A 72 19.30 -26.83 19.09
CA GLN A 72 18.68 -26.73 17.77
C GLN A 72 18.34 -25.28 17.40
N MET A 73 18.02 -24.45 18.38
CA MET A 73 17.80 -23.02 18.14
C MET A 73 19.11 -22.36 17.70
N LEU A 74 20.21 -22.64 18.40
CA LEU A 74 21.54 -22.10 18.09
C LEU A 74 22.08 -22.56 16.73
N ALA A 75 21.72 -23.77 16.30
CA ALA A 75 22.16 -24.35 15.03
C ALA A 75 21.54 -23.70 13.78
N ARG A 76 20.54 -22.83 13.93
CA ARG A 76 19.88 -22.17 12.80
C ARG A 76 20.77 -21.10 12.21
N ASP A 77 20.89 -21.07 10.88
CA ASP A 77 21.80 -20.15 10.19
C ASP A 77 21.60 -18.68 10.59
N SER A 78 20.36 -18.24 10.79
CA SER A 78 20.06 -16.86 11.23
C SER A 78 20.62 -16.52 12.62
N ILE A 79 20.59 -17.47 13.54
CA ILE A 79 21.09 -17.31 14.92
C ILE A 79 22.59 -17.55 14.96
N LYS A 80 23.08 -18.58 14.26
CA LYS A 80 24.49 -18.92 14.15
C LYS A 80 25.32 -17.75 13.58
N ASN A 81 24.88 -17.17 12.46
CA ASN A 81 25.57 -16.03 11.84
C ASN A 81 25.60 -14.80 12.76
N ARG A 82 24.60 -14.63 13.63
CA ARG A 82 24.54 -13.54 14.62
C ARG A 82 25.42 -13.81 15.84
N LEU A 83 25.45 -15.06 16.31
CA LEU A 83 26.34 -15.50 17.38
C LEU A 83 27.81 -15.34 17.02
N ASP A 84 28.16 -15.64 15.77
CA ASP A 84 29.52 -15.50 15.24
C ASP A 84 29.91 -14.03 14.96
N SER A 85 28.96 -13.09 15.07
CA SER A 85 29.22 -11.66 14.91
C SER A 85 29.71 -11.00 16.20
N GLU A 86 30.51 -9.93 16.09
CA GLU A 86 31.06 -9.21 17.25
C GLU A 86 29.99 -8.69 18.23
N GLN A 87 28.76 -8.48 17.75
CA GLN A 87 27.64 -8.00 18.57
C GLN A 87 26.92 -9.13 19.33
N GLY A 88 27.10 -10.39 18.93
CA GLY A 88 26.39 -11.54 19.48
C GLY A 88 24.88 -11.51 19.26
N ILE A 89 24.15 -12.27 20.09
CA ILE A 89 22.68 -12.32 20.09
C ILE A 89 22.14 -11.88 21.46
N GLY A 90 21.16 -10.97 21.45
CA GLY A 90 20.48 -10.56 22.68
C GLY A 90 19.58 -11.69 23.22
N PHE A 91 19.42 -11.77 24.54
CA PHE A 91 18.49 -12.75 25.15
C PHE A 91 17.05 -12.56 24.68
N ASN A 92 16.63 -11.31 24.45
CA ASN A 92 15.33 -10.97 23.86
C ASN A 92 15.17 -11.56 22.45
N GLU A 93 16.20 -11.47 21.61
CA GLU A 93 16.18 -12.01 20.24
C GLU A 93 16.15 -13.54 20.23
N PHE A 94 16.92 -14.17 21.13
CA PHE A 94 16.88 -15.61 21.34
C PHE A 94 15.50 -16.09 21.83
N THR A 95 14.91 -15.36 22.79
CA THR A 95 13.62 -15.71 23.39
C THR A 95 12.45 -15.47 22.44
N TYR A 96 12.56 -14.55 21.49
CA TYR A 96 11.50 -14.27 20.52
C TYR A 96 11.05 -15.53 19.76
N GLN A 97 11.99 -16.39 19.37
CA GLN A 97 11.68 -17.65 18.71
C GLN A 97 10.84 -18.58 19.60
N VAL A 98 11.11 -18.59 20.91
CA VAL A 98 10.33 -19.38 21.89
C VAL A 98 8.92 -18.83 22.01
N LEU A 99 8.79 -17.50 22.10
CA LEU A 99 7.48 -16.85 22.22
C LEU A 99 6.61 -17.17 21.00
N GLN A 100 7.15 -17.02 19.79
CA GLN A 100 6.43 -17.32 18.55
C GLN A 100 6.09 -18.83 18.41
N ALA A 101 6.96 -19.72 18.90
CA ALA A 101 6.67 -21.16 18.90
C ALA A 101 5.48 -21.50 19.82
N TYR A 102 5.42 -20.86 20.99
CA TYR A 102 4.28 -21.01 21.89
C TYR A 102 3.02 -20.36 21.35
N ASP A 103 3.11 -19.21 20.67
CA ASP A 103 1.96 -18.59 19.99
C ASP A 103 1.31 -19.56 19.00
N PHE A 104 2.11 -20.28 18.20
CA PHE A 104 1.56 -21.28 17.29
C PHE A 104 0.89 -22.44 18.04
N TYR A 105 1.52 -22.94 19.11
CA TYR A 105 0.90 -23.97 19.95
C TYR A 105 -0.42 -23.52 20.56
N TYR A 106 -0.47 -22.32 21.14
CA TYR A 106 -1.68 -21.77 21.72
C TYR A 106 -2.80 -21.64 20.68
N LEU A 107 -2.47 -21.09 19.50
CA LEU A 107 -3.42 -20.96 18.40
C LEU A 107 -3.91 -22.32 17.87
N ASN A 108 -3.04 -23.31 17.78
CA ASN A 108 -3.40 -24.66 17.38
C ASN A 108 -4.37 -25.30 18.38
N GLN A 109 -4.07 -25.21 19.69
CA GLN A 109 -4.87 -25.87 20.72
C GLN A 109 -6.21 -25.18 21.02
N HIS A 110 -6.24 -23.84 20.96
CA HIS A 110 -7.42 -23.06 21.37
C HIS A 110 -8.25 -22.55 20.21
N PHE A 111 -7.68 -22.49 18.99
CA PHE A 111 -8.36 -21.93 17.82
C PHE A 111 -8.30 -22.83 16.58
N GLY A 112 -7.74 -24.04 16.67
CA GLY A 112 -7.68 -24.98 15.54
C GLY A 112 -6.81 -24.49 14.38
N VAL A 113 -5.78 -23.69 14.67
CA VAL A 113 -4.85 -23.21 13.64
C VAL A 113 -3.84 -24.29 13.28
N ASP A 114 -3.94 -24.83 12.08
CA ASP A 114 -3.06 -25.90 11.58
C ASP A 114 -1.93 -25.40 10.69
N VAL A 115 -2.04 -24.20 10.12
CA VAL A 115 -1.04 -23.67 9.17
C VAL A 115 -0.59 -22.29 9.61
N GLN A 116 0.73 -22.11 9.76
CA GLN A 116 1.34 -20.79 9.94
C GLN A 116 1.99 -20.33 8.63
N VAL A 117 1.65 -19.11 8.19
CA VAL A 117 2.18 -18.50 6.98
C VAL A 117 3.05 -17.30 7.34
N GLY A 118 4.21 -17.14 6.68
CA GLY A 118 5.08 -15.99 6.85
C GLY A 118 6.05 -15.78 5.70
N GLY A 119 6.83 -14.71 5.73
CA GLY A 119 7.92 -14.51 4.76
C GLY A 119 9.03 -15.57 4.91
N ASN A 120 9.88 -15.73 3.88
CA ASN A 120 11.03 -16.65 3.95
C ASN A 120 11.97 -16.38 5.14
N ASP A 121 12.04 -15.13 5.63
CA ASP A 121 12.77 -14.74 6.82
C ASP A 121 12.18 -15.29 8.13
N GLN A 122 10.91 -15.70 8.12
CA GLN A 122 10.21 -16.32 9.25
C GLN A 122 10.27 -17.85 9.27
N TYR A 123 10.90 -18.48 8.25
CA TYR A 123 10.96 -19.94 8.11
C TYR A 123 11.41 -20.63 9.40
N GLY A 124 12.52 -20.16 9.98
CA GLY A 124 13.03 -20.72 11.23
C GLY A 124 11.96 -20.69 12.32
N ASN A 125 11.40 -19.53 12.62
CA ASN A 125 10.44 -19.40 13.72
C ASN A 125 9.19 -20.26 13.52
N ILE A 126 8.69 -20.39 12.29
CA ILE A 126 7.58 -21.28 11.95
C ILE A 126 7.95 -22.74 12.27
N VAL A 127 9.12 -23.20 11.81
CA VAL A 127 9.61 -24.56 12.12
C VAL A 127 9.78 -24.77 13.63
N ALA A 128 10.14 -23.74 14.39
CA ALA A 128 10.25 -23.86 15.85
C ALA A 128 8.89 -24.17 16.48
N GLY A 129 7.83 -23.52 16.01
CA GLY A 129 6.46 -23.79 16.44
C GLY A 129 6.03 -25.22 16.11
N ILE A 130 6.31 -25.69 14.89
CA ILE A 130 6.00 -27.08 14.47
C ILE A 130 6.72 -28.10 15.37
N ASP A 131 8.03 -27.92 15.59
CA ASP A 131 8.83 -28.78 16.45
C ASP A 131 8.32 -28.77 17.90
N PHE A 132 7.92 -27.59 18.40
CA PHE A 132 7.40 -27.41 19.75
C PHE A 132 6.06 -28.11 19.93
N ILE A 133 5.11 -27.92 18.99
CA ILE A 133 3.82 -28.61 18.97
C ILE A 133 4.02 -30.13 18.92
N SER A 134 4.86 -30.62 18.00
CA SER A 134 5.10 -32.07 17.84
C SER A 134 5.61 -32.71 19.14
N ARG A 135 6.47 -32.02 19.90
CA ARG A 135 6.98 -32.55 21.18
C ARG A 135 5.92 -32.59 22.28
N LEU A 136 5.07 -31.57 22.34
CA LEU A 136 3.98 -31.50 23.31
C LEU A 136 2.93 -32.57 23.01
N VAL A 137 2.51 -32.69 21.76
CA VAL A 137 1.51 -33.67 21.31
C VAL A 137 2.01 -35.12 21.49
N ARG A 138 3.30 -35.40 21.27
CA ARG A 138 3.86 -36.75 21.53
C ARG A 138 3.74 -37.22 22.98
N GLN A 139 3.54 -36.32 23.95
CA GLN A 139 3.28 -36.72 25.34
C GLN A 139 1.80 -37.04 25.61
N ASP A 140 0.91 -36.72 24.67
CA ASP A 140 -0.53 -36.90 24.79
C ASP A 140 -1.03 -37.73 23.59
N SER A 141 -1.06 -39.06 23.76
CA SER A 141 -1.43 -40.02 22.71
C SER A 141 -2.87 -39.91 22.22
N THR A 142 -3.66 -38.97 22.76
CA THR A 142 -5.04 -38.69 22.34
C THR A 142 -5.14 -37.58 21.29
N LYS A 143 -4.06 -36.86 21.02
CA LYS A 143 -4.05 -35.72 20.09
C LYS A 143 -3.43 -36.07 18.75
N GLU A 144 -4.15 -35.82 17.67
CA GLU A 144 -3.60 -35.88 16.32
C GLU A 144 -2.68 -34.69 16.04
N GLN A 145 -1.60 -34.92 15.29
CA GLN A 145 -0.66 -33.88 14.89
C GLN A 145 -1.09 -33.28 13.55
N SER A 146 -1.74 -32.11 13.59
CA SER A 146 -1.97 -31.25 12.42
C SER A 146 -1.27 -29.90 12.64
N CYS A 147 -0.04 -29.75 12.13
CA CYS A 147 0.66 -28.46 12.14
C CYS A 147 1.64 -28.37 10.96
N TYR A 148 1.53 -27.28 10.20
CA TYR A 148 2.27 -27.04 8.96
C TYR A 148 2.76 -25.60 8.88
N GLY A 149 3.79 -25.40 8.06
CA GLY A 149 4.36 -24.09 7.77
C GLY A 149 4.38 -23.83 6.28
N LEU A 150 4.01 -22.61 5.88
CA LEU A 150 4.16 -22.12 4.52
C LEU A 150 4.97 -20.84 4.55
N THR A 151 5.96 -20.73 3.67
CA THR A 151 6.70 -19.48 3.49
C THR A 151 6.47 -18.88 2.12
N VAL A 152 6.30 -17.56 2.08
CA VAL A 152 6.21 -16.79 0.85
C VAL A 152 7.54 -16.09 0.55
N PRO A 153 7.95 -16.03 -0.73
CA PRO A 153 9.23 -15.42 -1.09
C PRO A 153 9.24 -13.93 -0.76
N LEU A 154 10.37 -13.45 -0.24
CA LEU A 154 10.59 -12.01 -0.06
C LEU A 154 10.47 -11.29 -1.40
N LEU A 155 9.82 -10.14 -1.38
CA LEU A 155 9.66 -9.31 -2.56
C LEU A 155 10.97 -8.57 -2.83
N THR A 156 11.60 -8.89 -3.95
CA THR A 156 12.78 -8.22 -4.48
C THR A 156 12.49 -7.72 -5.89
N THR A 157 13.09 -6.63 -6.31
CA THR A 157 13.12 -6.20 -7.72
C THR A 157 14.00 -7.15 -8.55
N ALA A 158 13.95 -7.06 -9.88
CA ALA A 158 14.88 -7.78 -10.75
C ALA A 158 16.36 -7.50 -10.42
N SER A 159 16.65 -6.28 -9.93
CA SER A 159 17.96 -5.85 -9.43
C SER A 159 18.32 -6.34 -8.03
N GLY A 160 17.47 -7.16 -7.38
CA GLY A 160 17.73 -7.74 -6.05
C GLY A 160 17.45 -6.81 -4.88
N VAL A 161 16.94 -5.59 -5.12
CA VAL A 161 16.60 -4.63 -4.07
C VAL A 161 15.31 -5.07 -3.38
N LYS A 162 15.29 -5.06 -2.04
CA LYS A 162 14.07 -5.35 -1.27
C LYS A 162 12.97 -4.33 -1.59
N PHE A 163 11.81 -4.84 -1.97
CA PHE A 163 10.62 -4.04 -2.24
C PHE A 163 10.26 -3.19 -1.00
N GLY A 164 9.99 -1.90 -1.20
CA GLY A 164 9.66 -0.96 -0.11
C GLY A 164 10.84 -0.45 0.73
N LYS A 165 12.09 -0.82 0.42
CA LYS A 165 13.31 -0.23 1.03
C LYS A 165 14.09 0.69 0.09
N SER A 166 13.70 0.78 -1.17
CA SER A 166 14.28 1.71 -2.14
C SER A 166 13.90 3.16 -1.76
N ALA A 167 14.89 3.93 -1.29
CA ALA A 167 14.84 5.37 -1.05
C ALA A 167 13.80 5.88 -0.02
N GLY A 168 13.77 5.28 1.19
CA GLY A 168 13.30 5.97 2.40
C GLY A 168 11.80 6.09 2.63
N ASN A 169 10.94 5.70 1.68
CA ASN A 169 9.49 5.77 1.85
C ASN A 169 8.88 4.37 1.84
N ALA A 170 8.64 3.82 3.03
CA ALA A 170 7.77 2.66 3.18
C ALA A 170 6.38 3.00 2.61
N ILE A 171 5.80 2.08 1.85
CA ILE A 171 4.41 2.18 1.36
C ILE A 171 3.52 1.58 2.44
N PHE A 172 2.72 2.42 3.07
CA PHE A 172 1.74 1.99 4.07
C PHE A 172 0.42 1.65 3.39
N ILE A 173 -0.35 0.76 4.01
CA ILE A 173 -1.73 0.46 3.58
C ILE A 173 -2.74 1.46 4.16
N ASP A 174 -2.30 2.30 5.09
CA ASP A 174 -3.12 3.35 5.69
C ASP A 174 -3.20 4.53 4.70
N PRO A 175 -4.40 4.93 4.24
CA PRO A 175 -4.57 5.99 3.25
C PRO A 175 -4.15 7.37 3.77
N GLU A 176 -4.08 7.57 5.10
CA GLU A 176 -3.57 8.82 5.68
C GLU A 176 -2.04 8.90 5.60
N LEU A 177 -1.36 7.76 5.67
CA LEU A 177 0.11 7.68 5.60
C LEU A 177 0.62 7.56 4.17
N THR A 178 -0.12 6.87 3.31
CA THR A 178 0.20 6.73 1.89
C THR A 178 -1.08 6.86 1.08
N PRO A 179 -1.38 8.06 0.56
CA PRO A 179 -2.53 8.28 -0.29
C PRO A 179 -2.55 7.34 -1.49
N SER A 180 -3.74 6.97 -1.98
CA SER A 180 -3.89 6.01 -3.07
C SER A 180 -3.10 6.39 -4.32
N TYR A 181 -3.07 7.69 -4.66
CA TYR A 181 -2.28 8.18 -5.77
C TYR A 181 -0.78 7.94 -5.63
N GLN A 182 -0.25 7.95 -4.41
CA GLN A 182 1.15 7.62 -4.15
C GLN A 182 1.44 6.14 -4.40
N ILE A 183 0.53 5.23 -4.00
CA ILE A 183 0.61 3.80 -4.32
C ILE A 183 0.57 3.59 -5.82
N TYR A 184 -0.36 4.27 -6.51
CA TYR A 184 -0.47 4.23 -7.96
C TYR A 184 0.85 4.64 -8.62
N GLN A 185 1.42 5.78 -8.24
CA GLN A 185 2.68 6.27 -8.82
C GLN A 185 3.87 5.36 -8.50
N PHE A 186 3.91 4.76 -7.31
CA PHE A 186 4.93 3.80 -6.94
C PHE A 186 4.88 2.56 -7.84
N MET A 187 3.69 1.97 -8.02
CA MET A 187 3.50 0.81 -8.88
C MET A 187 3.66 1.14 -10.36
N TYR A 188 3.24 2.33 -10.79
CA TYR A 188 3.39 2.78 -12.17
C TYR A 188 4.87 2.89 -12.59
N ARG A 189 5.78 3.10 -11.64
CA ARG A 189 7.24 3.17 -11.85
C ARG A 189 7.92 1.80 -11.85
N THR A 190 7.18 0.70 -11.72
CA THR A 190 7.73 -0.66 -11.83
C THR A 190 8.47 -0.84 -13.16
N GLU A 191 9.64 -1.47 -13.07
CA GLU A 191 10.47 -1.81 -14.23
C GLU A 191 9.77 -2.87 -15.09
N ASP A 192 9.96 -2.82 -16.41
CA ASP A 192 9.27 -3.70 -17.35
C ASP A 192 9.46 -5.20 -17.02
N GLU A 193 10.64 -5.56 -16.53
CA GLU A 193 11.03 -6.93 -16.15
C GLU A 193 10.25 -7.46 -14.94
N ASP A 194 9.74 -6.57 -14.08
CA ASP A 194 9.05 -6.90 -12.85
C ASP A 194 7.52 -6.96 -13.02
N VAL A 195 6.97 -6.33 -14.07
CA VAL A 195 5.53 -6.18 -14.30
C VAL A 195 4.79 -7.52 -14.27
N GLN A 196 5.23 -8.49 -15.07
CA GLN A 196 4.57 -9.80 -15.14
C GLN A 196 4.55 -10.49 -13.78
N ARG A 197 5.71 -10.55 -13.12
CA ARG A 197 5.86 -11.18 -11.81
C ARG A 197 5.01 -10.49 -10.75
N PHE A 198 4.90 -9.17 -10.80
CA PHE A 198 4.12 -8.39 -9.86
C PHE A 198 2.62 -8.56 -10.09
N LEU A 199 2.14 -8.61 -11.35
CA LEU A 199 0.74 -8.90 -11.64
C LEU A 199 0.28 -10.24 -11.05
N TYR A 200 1.08 -11.30 -11.17
CA TYR A 200 0.74 -12.60 -10.55
C TYR A 200 0.76 -12.59 -9.02
N LYS A 201 1.49 -11.67 -8.39
CA LYS A 201 1.63 -11.61 -6.92
C LYS A 201 0.63 -10.66 -6.26
N PHE A 202 0.24 -9.62 -6.96
CA PHE A 202 -0.42 -8.45 -6.40
C PHE A 202 -1.79 -8.16 -6.98
N SER A 203 -2.29 -9.00 -7.89
CA SER A 203 -3.65 -8.92 -8.40
C SER A 203 -4.38 -10.24 -8.22
N MET A 204 -5.72 -10.16 -8.16
CA MET A 204 -6.62 -11.32 -8.22
C MET A 204 -7.23 -11.48 -9.61
N LEU A 205 -6.60 -10.91 -10.64
CA LEU A 205 -7.03 -11.06 -12.02
C LEU A 205 -6.92 -12.54 -12.44
N PRO A 206 -7.86 -13.05 -13.26
CA PRO A 206 -7.71 -14.37 -13.86
C PRO A 206 -6.38 -14.49 -14.63
N LEU A 207 -5.73 -15.65 -14.58
CA LEU A 207 -4.42 -15.85 -15.23
C LEU A 207 -4.45 -15.50 -16.73
N SER A 208 -5.52 -15.86 -17.43
CA SER A 208 -5.70 -15.52 -18.85
C SER A 208 -5.85 -14.01 -19.13
N VAL A 209 -6.23 -13.21 -18.14
CA VAL A 209 -6.25 -11.74 -18.22
C VAL A 209 -4.84 -11.22 -18.00
N ILE A 210 -4.13 -11.73 -17.00
CA ILE A 210 -2.72 -11.38 -16.74
C ILE A 210 -1.87 -11.65 -17.99
N ASP A 211 -2.03 -12.81 -18.61
CA ASP A 211 -1.27 -13.19 -19.82
C ASP A 211 -1.49 -12.20 -20.97
N ARG A 212 -2.75 -11.76 -21.18
CA ARG A 212 -3.08 -10.74 -22.20
C ARG A 212 -2.52 -9.36 -21.86
N VAL A 213 -2.53 -8.98 -20.59
CA VAL A 213 -1.92 -7.72 -20.13
C VAL A 213 -0.42 -7.72 -20.38
N VAL A 214 0.24 -8.84 -20.10
CA VAL A 214 1.68 -9.03 -20.30
C VAL A 214 2.03 -9.03 -21.80
N GLU A 215 1.24 -9.71 -22.64
CA GLU A 215 1.40 -9.68 -24.10
C GLU A 215 1.29 -8.26 -24.65
N THR A 216 0.25 -7.52 -24.24
CA THR A 216 0.02 -6.13 -24.66
C THR A 216 1.15 -5.21 -24.17
N HIS A 217 1.63 -5.40 -22.94
CA HIS A 217 2.76 -4.65 -22.43
C HIS A 217 4.06 -4.95 -23.21
N ASN A 218 4.31 -6.21 -23.56
CA ASN A 218 5.51 -6.61 -24.27
C ASN A 218 5.50 -6.16 -25.75
N SER A 219 4.33 -6.03 -26.38
CA SER A 219 4.22 -5.51 -27.73
C SER A 219 4.52 -4.02 -27.83
N ASN A 220 4.21 -3.23 -26.78
CA ASN A 220 4.61 -1.83 -26.69
C ASN A 220 4.87 -1.36 -25.24
N LYS A 221 6.11 -1.56 -24.78
CA LYS A 221 6.55 -1.15 -23.43
C LYS A 221 6.48 0.36 -23.20
N LYS A 222 6.59 1.18 -24.26
CA LYS A 222 6.54 2.65 -24.14
C LYS A 222 5.19 3.17 -23.61
N ASP A 223 4.10 2.42 -23.86
CA ASP A 223 2.76 2.80 -23.40
C ASP A 223 2.52 2.47 -21.91
N ARG A 224 3.45 1.75 -21.29
CA ARG A 224 3.41 1.33 -19.88
C ARG A 224 2.08 0.68 -19.48
N PHE A 225 1.48 -0.09 -20.41
CA PHE A 225 0.16 -0.70 -20.22
C PHE A 225 0.11 -1.60 -18.98
N GLY A 226 1.08 -2.52 -18.85
CA GLY A 226 1.15 -3.44 -17.73
C GLY A 226 1.37 -2.74 -16.39
N GLN A 227 2.23 -1.70 -16.33
CA GLN A 227 2.39 -0.89 -15.11
C GLN A 227 1.12 -0.15 -14.72
N ARG A 228 0.36 0.37 -15.70
CA ARG A 228 -0.92 1.02 -15.44
C ARG A 228 -1.92 0.03 -14.83
N VAL A 229 -2.05 -1.17 -15.42
CA VAL A 229 -2.91 -2.23 -14.84
C VAL A 229 -2.46 -2.59 -13.44
N LEU A 230 -1.17 -2.88 -13.23
CA LEU A 230 -0.62 -3.21 -11.92
C LEU A 230 -0.91 -2.11 -10.87
N ALA A 231 -0.74 -0.84 -11.25
CA ALA A 231 -1.00 0.29 -10.37
C ALA A 231 -2.48 0.42 -10.00
N MET A 232 -3.38 0.19 -10.96
CA MET A 232 -4.82 0.18 -10.69
C MET A 232 -5.20 -0.95 -9.73
N GLU A 233 -4.78 -2.19 -10.02
CA GLU A 233 -5.11 -3.37 -9.20
C GLU A 233 -4.60 -3.22 -7.76
N MET A 234 -3.40 -2.65 -7.57
CA MET A 234 -2.87 -2.42 -6.23
C MET A 234 -3.62 -1.36 -5.43
N CYS A 235 -4.10 -0.31 -6.09
CA CYS A 235 -4.95 0.69 -5.42
C CYS A 235 -6.29 0.08 -5.03
N ASP A 236 -6.91 -0.70 -5.94
CA ASP A 236 -8.19 -1.34 -5.68
C ASP A 236 -8.10 -2.36 -4.54
N LEU A 237 -7.03 -3.16 -4.49
CA LEU A 237 -6.78 -4.14 -3.44
C LEU A 237 -6.62 -3.50 -2.05
N ILE A 238 -5.94 -2.36 -1.95
CA ILE A 238 -5.61 -1.75 -0.65
C ILE A 238 -6.69 -0.78 -0.19
N HIS A 239 -7.17 0.09 -1.08
CA HIS A 239 -8.02 1.23 -0.72
C HIS A 239 -9.48 1.12 -1.21
N GLY A 240 -9.82 0.14 -2.06
CA GLY A 240 -11.19 -0.09 -2.49
C GLY A 240 -11.36 -0.11 -4.00
N ASP A 241 -12.27 -0.95 -4.47
CA ASP A 241 -12.60 -1.07 -5.89
C ASP A 241 -12.99 0.30 -6.49
N GLY A 242 -12.37 0.65 -7.61
CA GLY A 242 -12.52 1.94 -8.30
C GLY A 242 -11.48 2.99 -7.91
N GLU A 243 -10.71 2.81 -6.82
CA GLU A 243 -9.56 3.66 -6.50
C GLU A 243 -8.52 3.65 -7.62
N GLY A 244 -8.21 2.48 -8.16
CA GLY A 244 -7.27 2.33 -9.27
C GLY A 244 -7.69 3.14 -10.49
N TYR A 245 -8.96 3.06 -10.87
CA TYR A 245 -9.50 3.83 -11.99
C TYR A 245 -9.37 5.34 -11.73
N ASP A 246 -9.74 5.81 -10.53
CA ASP A 246 -9.63 7.22 -10.17
C ASP A 246 -8.18 7.71 -10.23
N ASN A 247 -7.25 6.93 -9.72
CA ASN A 247 -5.83 7.26 -9.78
C ASN A 247 -5.27 7.22 -11.21
N ASN A 248 -5.81 6.37 -12.08
CA ASN A 248 -5.51 6.41 -13.51
C ASN A 248 -6.05 7.69 -14.15
N VAL A 249 -7.29 8.12 -13.86
CA VAL A 249 -7.86 9.39 -14.33
C VAL A 249 -6.97 10.56 -13.90
N VAL A 250 -6.54 10.61 -12.63
CA VAL A 250 -5.60 11.62 -12.13
C VAL A 250 -4.30 11.56 -12.95
N SER A 251 -3.66 10.39 -13.04
CA SER A 251 -2.37 10.26 -13.73
C SER A 251 -2.44 10.65 -15.21
N LYS A 252 -3.50 10.26 -15.91
CA LYS A 252 -3.74 10.60 -17.31
C LYS A 252 -3.99 12.10 -17.47
N THR A 253 -4.81 12.70 -16.62
CA THR A 253 -5.08 14.14 -16.64
C THR A 253 -3.81 14.97 -16.44
N LEU A 254 -2.93 14.52 -15.53
CA LEU A 254 -1.67 15.21 -15.26
C LEU A 254 -0.64 14.99 -16.36
N TYR A 255 -0.45 13.77 -16.86
CA TYR A 255 0.75 13.42 -17.63
C TYR A 255 0.51 13.00 -19.10
N SER A 256 -0.73 12.79 -19.55
CA SER A 256 -1.01 12.53 -20.97
C SER A 256 -0.60 13.72 -21.84
N LYS A 257 -0.24 13.42 -23.10
CA LYS A 257 0.07 14.45 -24.11
C LYS A 257 -1.22 14.96 -24.75
N ASP A 258 -1.49 16.25 -24.58
CA ASP A 258 -2.22 17.25 -25.39
C ASP A 258 -3.56 16.92 -26.10
N SER A 259 -4.12 15.71 -26.02
CA SER A 259 -5.37 15.37 -26.73
C SER A 259 -6.30 14.35 -26.09
N ASP A 260 -5.97 13.76 -24.93
CA ASP A 260 -6.87 12.83 -24.24
C ASP A 260 -8.08 13.60 -23.65
N THR A 261 -9.16 13.63 -24.43
CA THR A 261 -10.53 13.98 -23.99
C THR A 261 -11.24 12.81 -23.34
N GLU A 262 -10.49 11.76 -22.98
CA GLU A 262 -10.99 10.48 -22.45
C GLU A 262 -11.94 10.65 -21.27
N PHE A 263 -11.68 11.65 -20.41
CA PHE A 263 -12.48 11.93 -19.22
C PHE A 263 -13.16 13.29 -19.33
N ASN A 264 -14.42 13.39 -18.90
CA ASN A 264 -15.13 14.68 -18.76
C ASN A 264 -14.70 15.40 -17.46
N SER A 265 -15.17 16.63 -17.23
CA SER A 265 -14.86 17.36 -15.99
C SER A 265 -15.36 16.66 -14.71
N GLU A 266 -16.48 15.95 -14.78
CA GLU A 266 -17.08 15.28 -13.62
C GLU A 266 -16.21 14.12 -13.13
N ASP A 267 -15.71 13.29 -14.07
CA ASP A 267 -14.78 12.20 -13.77
C ASP A 267 -13.47 12.71 -13.19
N ILE A 268 -12.93 13.78 -13.77
CA ILE A 268 -11.70 14.42 -13.26
C ILE A 268 -11.94 14.98 -11.87
N LEU A 269 -12.98 15.78 -11.66
CA LEU A 269 -13.27 16.36 -10.35
C LEU A 269 -13.51 15.28 -9.30
N ARG A 270 -14.26 14.23 -9.63
CA ARG A 270 -14.48 13.06 -8.76
C ARG A 270 -13.16 12.42 -8.35
N ALA A 271 -12.31 12.10 -9.31
CA ALA A 271 -11.03 11.45 -9.07
C ALA A 271 -10.06 12.33 -8.25
N PHE A 272 -9.92 13.61 -8.59
CA PHE A 272 -9.06 14.53 -7.86
C PHE A 272 -9.58 14.85 -6.46
N LYS A 273 -10.91 14.95 -6.26
CA LYS A 273 -11.51 15.15 -4.93
C LYS A 273 -11.21 13.98 -4.00
N LYS A 274 -11.31 12.75 -4.51
CA LYS A 274 -11.00 11.53 -3.74
C LYS A 274 -9.55 11.50 -3.24
N GLN A 275 -8.64 12.10 -3.99
CA GLN A 275 -7.23 12.24 -3.62
C GLN A 275 -6.93 13.57 -2.88
N ASN A 276 -7.95 14.34 -2.48
CA ASN A 276 -7.83 15.65 -1.82
C ASN A 276 -6.99 16.67 -2.60
N MET A 277 -7.09 16.66 -3.94
CA MET A 277 -6.31 17.51 -4.83
C MET A 277 -7.12 18.68 -5.43
N VAL A 278 -8.39 18.88 -5.03
CA VAL A 278 -9.25 19.95 -5.54
C VAL A 278 -9.43 21.03 -4.49
N THR A 279 -9.25 22.29 -4.90
CA THR A 279 -9.58 23.46 -4.07
C THR A 279 -10.90 24.08 -4.55
N PRO A 280 -11.86 24.37 -3.67
CA PRO A 280 -13.06 25.11 -4.05
C PRO A 280 -12.71 26.56 -4.42
N LEU A 281 -13.31 27.07 -5.49
CA LEU A 281 -13.10 28.42 -6.01
C LEU A 281 -14.44 29.10 -6.27
N THR A 282 -14.58 30.34 -5.82
CA THR A 282 -15.78 31.16 -6.08
C THR A 282 -15.65 31.95 -7.39
N ARG A 283 -16.78 32.34 -8.00
CA ARG A 283 -16.77 33.22 -9.20
C ARG A 283 -16.09 34.55 -8.93
N LYS A 284 -16.28 35.09 -7.72
CA LYS A 284 -15.63 36.31 -7.27
C LYS A 284 -14.11 36.14 -7.25
N GLN A 285 -13.62 35.06 -6.64
CA GLN A 285 -12.18 34.77 -6.62
C GLN A 285 -11.61 34.59 -8.02
N LEU A 286 -12.32 33.92 -8.92
CA LEU A 286 -11.89 33.73 -10.31
C LEU A 286 -11.78 35.07 -11.07
N GLY A 287 -12.81 35.92 -10.98
CA GLY A 287 -12.89 37.18 -11.74
C GLY A 287 -12.07 38.34 -11.17
N GLU A 288 -11.77 38.34 -9.86
CA GLU A 288 -10.99 39.40 -9.21
C GLU A 288 -9.52 39.05 -9.00
N SER A 289 -9.11 37.81 -9.28
CA SER A 289 -7.73 37.35 -9.07
C SER A 289 -6.97 37.18 -10.37
N THR A 290 -5.73 37.67 -10.39
CA THR A 290 -4.79 37.32 -11.47
C THR A 290 -4.29 35.89 -11.32
N VAL A 291 -3.77 35.29 -12.39
CA VAL A 291 -3.23 33.91 -12.37
C VAL A 291 -2.22 33.66 -11.22
N PRO A 292 -1.24 34.55 -10.93
CA PRO A 292 -0.37 34.39 -9.76
C PRO A 292 -1.10 34.34 -8.41
N GLN A 293 -2.20 35.07 -8.27
CA GLN A 293 -3.01 35.09 -7.05
C GLN A 293 -3.83 33.81 -6.91
N LEU A 294 -4.40 33.31 -8.03
CA LEU A 294 -5.07 32.01 -8.08
C LEU A 294 -4.10 30.89 -7.71
N LEU A 295 -2.93 30.82 -8.37
CA LEU A 295 -1.91 29.81 -8.06
C LEU A 295 -1.45 29.85 -6.59
N TYR A 296 -1.34 31.04 -6.00
CA TYR A 296 -1.04 31.19 -4.57
C TYR A 296 -2.15 30.65 -3.65
N LEU A 297 -3.41 30.88 -4.01
CA LEU A 297 -4.55 30.32 -3.28
C LEU A 297 -4.57 28.79 -3.38
N LEU A 298 -4.42 28.26 -4.60
CA LEU A 298 -4.46 26.83 -4.89
C LEU A 298 -3.23 26.07 -4.35
N SER A 299 -2.11 26.75 -4.12
CA SER A 299 -0.93 26.15 -3.51
C SER A 299 -1.03 26.03 -1.98
N ASN A 300 -2.11 26.53 -1.38
CA ASN A 300 -2.30 26.59 0.07
C ASN A 300 -1.08 27.21 0.80
N GLY A 301 -0.46 28.21 0.18
CA GLY A 301 0.69 28.93 0.74
C GLY A 301 2.05 28.24 0.63
N SER A 302 2.17 27.10 -0.06
CA SER A 302 3.46 26.43 -0.27
C SER A 302 4.43 27.23 -1.16
N HIS A 303 3.91 28.17 -1.94
CA HIS A 303 4.65 29.04 -2.84
C HIS A 303 4.24 30.50 -2.66
N SER A 304 5.12 31.42 -3.07
CA SER A 304 4.81 32.86 -3.05
C SER A 304 4.22 33.36 -4.38
N LYS A 305 3.42 34.43 -4.33
CA LYS A 305 2.92 35.12 -5.55
C LYS A 305 4.06 35.54 -6.49
N SER A 306 5.17 36.04 -5.92
CA SER A 306 6.35 36.44 -6.69
C SER A 306 7.01 35.27 -7.42
N GLU A 307 6.98 34.06 -6.85
CA GLU A 307 7.46 32.86 -7.52
C GLU A 307 6.63 32.53 -8.75
N PHE A 308 5.29 32.56 -8.65
CA PHE A 308 4.42 32.32 -9.79
C PHE A 308 4.54 33.40 -10.87
N ARG A 309 4.73 34.68 -10.49
CA ARG A 309 5.03 35.74 -11.47
C ARG A 309 6.29 35.41 -12.29
N ARG A 310 7.35 34.93 -11.63
CA ARG A 310 8.57 34.47 -12.33
C ARG A 310 8.31 33.25 -13.22
N LYS A 311 7.49 32.28 -12.78
CA LYS A 311 7.11 31.11 -13.61
C LYS A 311 6.33 31.54 -14.86
N ILE A 312 5.45 32.54 -14.77
CA ILE A 312 4.71 33.10 -15.93
C ILE A 312 5.67 33.80 -16.90
N GLN A 313 6.52 34.71 -16.40
CA GLN A 313 7.53 35.40 -17.23
C GLN A 313 8.51 34.42 -17.88
N GLY A 314 8.85 33.35 -17.15
CA GLY A 314 9.64 32.22 -17.62
C GLY A 314 8.87 31.23 -18.50
N ASN A 315 7.67 31.59 -18.96
CA ASN A 315 6.93 30.83 -19.95
C ASN A 315 6.55 29.40 -19.50
N ALA A 316 6.35 29.21 -18.19
CA ALA A 316 6.18 27.90 -17.56
C ALA A 316 4.79 27.70 -16.92
N VAL A 317 3.80 28.53 -17.25
CA VAL A 317 2.42 28.41 -16.73
C VAL A 317 1.44 28.19 -17.88
N TYR A 318 0.55 27.21 -17.71
CA TYR A 318 -0.39 26.76 -18.72
C TYR A 318 -1.79 26.56 -18.13
N LEU A 319 -2.83 26.79 -18.94
CA LEU A 319 -4.24 26.60 -18.60
C LEU A 319 -4.82 25.39 -19.32
N GLY A 320 -5.67 24.64 -18.62
CA GLY A 320 -6.38 23.51 -19.19
C GLY A 320 -5.49 22.29 -19.43
N ARG A 321 -5.91 21.43 -20.37
CA ARG A 321 -5.24 20.16 -20.65
C ARG A 321 -4.09 20.28 -21.66
N LYS A 322 -4.10 21.34 -22.47
CA LYS A 322 -3.14 21.54 -23.55
C LYS A 322 -1.95 22.32 -23.04
N LYS A 323 -0.75 21.81 -23.29
CA LYS A 323 0.52 22.49 -23.02
C LYS A 323 0.71 23.75 -23.86
N ASP A 324 -0.08 23.93 -24.92
CA ASP A 324 0.03 25.09 -25.79
C ASP A 324 -0.81 26.29 -25.30
N ASP A 325 -1.77 26.08 -24.39
CA ASP A 325 -2.56 27.19 -23.83
C ASP A 325 -1.78 27.85 -22.67
N LYS A 326 -0.87 28.74 -23.06
CA LYS A 326 0.08 29.39 -22.19
C LYS A 326 -0.47 30.65 -21.57
N ILE A 327 -0.13 30.89 -20.31
CA ILE A 327 -0.39 32.18 -19.66
C ILE A 327 0.80 33.12 -19.95
N GLU A 328 0.56 34.13 -20.78
CA GLU A 328 1.61 35.06 -21.24
C GLU A 328 1.80 36.29 -20.34
N SER A 329 0.76 36.67 -19.60
CA SER A 329 0.78 37.88 -18.75
C SER A 329 0.49 37.55 -17.28
N VAL A 330 1.18 38.28 -16.39
CA VAL A 330 0.96 38.21 -14.93
C VAL A 330 -0.34 38.88 -14.50
N ASP A 331 -0.93 39.69 -15.38
CA ASP A 331 -2.18 40.40 -15.15
C ASP A 331 -3.37 39.70 -15.85
N THR A 332 -3.14 38.52 -16.43
CA THR A 332 -4.22 37.68 -16.98
C THR A 332 -5.21 37.32 -15.87
N ILE A 333 -6.49 37.56 -16.15
CA ILE A 333 -7.64 37.07 -15.42
C ILE A 333 -8.27 35.95 -16.26
N ILE A 334 -8.74 34.88 -15.62
CA ILE A 334 -9.33 33.73 -16.31
C ILE A 334 -10.84 33.90 -16.34
N GLU A 335 -11.40 33.98 -17.55
CA GLU A 335 -12.84 34.02 -17.75
C GLU A 335 -13.47 32.63 -17.48
N PRO A 336 -14.69 32.56 -16.89
CA PRO A 336 -15.38 31.30 -16.60
C PRO A 336 -15.52 30.35 -17.81
N GLU A 337 -15.64 30.87 -19.02
CA GLU A 337 -15.78 30.10 -20.26
C GLU A 337 -14.50 29.33 -20.62
N ARG A 338 -13.36 29.70 -20.03
CA ARG A 338 -12.09 28.98 -20.20
C ARG A 338 -11.94 27.79 -19.26
N LEU A 339 -12.88 27.59 -18.33
CA LEU A 339 -12.94 26.41 -17.49
C LEU A 339 -13.38 25.19 -18.30
N ILE A 340 -12.85 24.03 -17.98
CA ILE A 340 -13.27 22.76 -18.58
C ILE A 340 -14.71 22.49 -18.12
N ASP A 341 -15.62 22.35 -19.09
CA ASP A 341 -17.08 22.23 -18.91
C ASP A 341 -17.68 23.34 -18.01
N GLY A 342 -17.05 24.52 -17.96
CA GLY A 342 -17.51 25.65 -17.14
C GLY A 342 -17.35 25.46 -15.62
N LYS A 343 -16.73 24.37 -15.15
CA LYS A 343 -16.60 24.03 -13.72
C LYS A 343 -15.17 23.84 -13.24
N LEU A 344 -14.31 23.26 -14.08
CA LEU A 344 -12.98 22.79 -13.68
C LEU A 344 -11.89 23.75 -14.14
N LEU A 345 -11.15 24.31 -13.18
CA LEU A 345 -9.90 25.03 -13.42
C LEU A 345 -8.72 24.06 -13.29
N LEU A 346 -7.95 23.91 -14.35
CA LEU A 346 -6.69 23.17 -14.35
C LEU A 346 -5.56 24.12 -14.72
N LEU A 347 -4.66 24.38 -13.78
CA LEU A 347 -3.46 25.17 -14.00
C LEU A 347 -2.22 24.32 -13.81
N ARG A 348 -1.25 24.46 -14.71
CA ARG A 348 0.05 23.82 -14.60
C ARG A 348 1.12 24.88 -14.45
N ALA A 349 1.94 24.78 -13.39
CA ALA A 349 3.12 25.64 -13.20
C ALA A 349 4.38 24.78 -13.17
N GLY A 350 5.13 24.74 -14.27
CA GLY A 350 6.30 23.87 -14.44
C GLY A 350 5.92 22.38 -14.44
N LYS A 351 6.23 21.69 -13.34
CA LYS A 351 5.91 20.27 -13.12
C LYS A 351 4.71 20.06 -12.18
N GLU A 352 4.22 21.13 -11.56
CA GLU A 352 3.13 21.09 -10.59
C GLU A 352 1.80 21.42 -11.25
N TYR A 353 0.73 20.85 -10.70
CA TYR A 353 -0.62 21.03 -11.18
C TYR A 353 -1.49 21.50 -10.03
N TYR A 354 -2.38 22.43 -10.33
CA TYR A 354 -3.28 23.09 -9.40
C TYR A 354 -4.69 22.98 -9.97
N ILE A 355 -5.58 22.37 -9.19
CA ILE A 355 -6.90 21.97 -9.63
C ILE A 355 -7.93 22.66 -8.74
N ALA A 356 -8.89 23.33 -9.36
CA ALA A 356 -9.98 23.99 -8.66
C ALA A 356 -11.34 23.67 -9.26
N GLU A 357 -12.35 23.64 -8.41
CA GLU A 357 -13.75 23.53 -8.82
C GLU A 357 -14.45 24.86 -8.55
N LEU A 358 -15.15 25.38 -9.56
CA LEU A 358 -16.05 26.50 -9.39
C LEU A 358 -17.30 26.05 -8.63
N VAL A 359 -17.51 26.57 -7.42
CA VAL A 359 -18.57 26.10 -6.49
C VAL A 359 -19.80 27.01 -6.37
N ASP A 360 -19.96 27.98 -7.29
CA ASP A 360 -21.06 28.97 -7.28
C ASP A 360 -22.00 28.90 -8.50
#